data_AF-A0A3C1UC90-F1
#
_entry.id   AF-A0A3C1UC90-F1
#
_cell.length_a   1.000
_cell.length_b   1.000
_cell.length_c   1.000
_cell.angle_alpha   90.00
_cell.angle_beta   90.00
_cell.angle_gamma   90.00
#
_symmetry.space_group_name_H-M   'P 1'
#
loop_
_entity.id
_entity.type
_entity.pdbx_description
1 polymer ?
#
loop_
_entity_poly.entity_id
_entity_poly.type
_entity_poly.pdbx_seq_one_letter_code
_entity_poly.pdbx_strand_id
1 'polypeptide(L)'
;MKKIASLMLLLAVALAPFGAVAQEVKSPDGNVVVKFYLDNSKPTYTLTYKGKTVCKPSHLGLTLAKDKHASNGKKEQDLLDGFTIADTQTSTFDETWTPVWGQYKNVRNHYNEMAVTLDQTKMNRKMVIRFRVYDEGMGFRYEFPQQKKLNYFIIKQENSQFAMTGDHMAWWIAGDYDTQENPGQTTRLSEIRGTMSKCLNRPKGVKSNGMLDAVTGNSSTSVFSETGVQTSLQMKTDDGLYINIHEAACINYATMHLNLDDKNMVFESWLTPDAVGNMCYMQTPCNTPWR
;
A
#
# COMPACT_ATOMS: atom_id res chain seq x y z
N MET A 1 -61.69 46.89 3.41
CA MET A 1 -60.21 46.80 3.57
C MET A 1 -59.84 45.49 4.26
N LYS A 2 -59.56 44.41 3.52
CA LYS A 2 -58.86 43.22 4.05
C LYS A 2 -57.99 42.66 2.92
N LYS A 3 -56.68 42.88 3.00
CA LYS A 3 -55.68 42.34 2.07
C LYS A 3 -55.40 40.90 2.50
N ILE A 4 -55.64 39.94 1.61
CA ILE A 4 -55.20 38.55 1.75
C ILE A 4 -53.79 38.51 1.17
N ALA A 5 -52.79 38.34 2.03
CA ALA A 5 -51.41 38.13 1.61
C ALA A 5 -51.19 36.62 1.41
N SER A 6 -50.96 36.20 0.16
CA SER A 6 -50.49 34.85 -0.17
C SER A 6 -49.09 34.66 0.37
N LEU A 7 -48.94 33.74 1.32
CA LEU A 7 -47.66 33.26 1.81
C LEU A 7 -47.18 32.12 0.90
N MET A 8 -46.28 32.42 -0.04
CA MET A 8 -45.55 31.40 -0.81
C MET A 8 -44.55 30.72 0.12
N LEU A 9 -44.81 29.46 0.47
CA LEU A 9 -43.89 28.61 1.21
C LEU A 9 -42.84 28.06 0.22
N LEU A 10 -41.64 28.66 0.23
CA LEU A 10 -40.48 28.09 -0.47
C LEU A 10 -40.08 26.77 0.21
N LEU A 11 -40.33 25.66 -0.46
CA LEU A 11 -39.85 24.34 -0.06
C LEU A 11 -38.36 24.24 -0.43
N ALA A 12 -37.48 24.54 0.53
CA ALA A 12 -36.05 24.29 0.39
C ALA A 12 -35.81 22.78 0.42
N VAL A 13 -35.66 22.16 -0.76
CA VAL A 13 -35.17 20.79 -0.89
C VAL A 13 -33.70 20.81 -0.47
N ALA A 14 -33.44 20.36 0.77
CA ALA A 14 -32.08 20.11 1.23
C ALA A 14 -31.50 18.97 0.38
N LEU A 15 -30.62 19.31 -0.57
CA LEU A 15 -29.73 18.33 -1.18
C LEU A 15 -28.81 17.80 -0.08
N ALA A 16 -29.13 16.63 0.46
CA ALA A 16 -28.15 15.86 1.22
C ALA A 16 -26.97 15.58 0.28
N PRO A 17 -25.73 15.90 0.66
CA PRO A 17 -24.58 15.50 -0.13
C PRO A 17 -24.59 13.97 -0.21
N PHE A 18 -24.64 13.42 -1.42
CA PHE A 18 -24.37 12.02 -1.69
C PHE A 18 -22.94 11.74 -1.22
N GLY A 19 -22.78 11.37 0.05
CA GLY A 19 -21.53 10.82 0.54
C GLY A 19 -21.26 9.53 -0.22
N ALA A 20 -20.08 9.44 -0.85
CA ALA A 20 -19.64 8.18 -1.43
C ALA A 20 -19.72 7.09 -0.35
N VAL A 21 -20.47 6.01 -0.64
CA VAL A 21 -20.65 4.90 0.30
C VAL A 21 -19.35 4.12 0.36
N ALA A 22 -18.59 4.29 1.45
CA ALA A 22 -17.39 3.51 1.71
C ALA A 22 -17.77 2.06 2.07
N GLN A 23 -17.02 1.10 1.55
CA GLN A 23 -17.08 -0.30 1.97
C GLN A 23 -16.25 -0.44 3.25
N GLU A 24 -16.73 -1.21 4.22
CA GLU A 24 -16.08 -1.35 5.54
C GLU A 24 -15.95 -2.83 5.93
N VAL A 25 -14.81 -3.18 6.49
CA VAL A 25 -14.57 -4.48 7.15
C VAL A 25 -13.84 -4.26 8.47
N LYS A 26 -14.28 -4.96 9.51
CA LYS A 26 -13.72 -4.88 10.87
C LYS A 26 -13.04 -6.18 11.24
N SER A 27 -12.06 -6.13 12.14
CA SER A 27 -11.54 -7.33 12.80
C SER A 27 -12.63 -8.07 13.55
N PRO A 28 -12.43 -9.36 13.86
CA PRO A 28 -13.35 -10.12 14.71
C PRO A 28 -13.69 -9.45 16.05
N ASP A 29 -12.73 -8.80 16.71
CA ASP A 29 -12.93 -8.06 17.95
C ASP A 29 -13.46 -6.62 17.74
N GLY A 30 -13.57 -6.17 16.49
CA GLY A 30 -14.04 -4.84 16.09
C GLY A 30 -13.06 -3.70 16.32
N ASN A 31 -11.85 -3.94 16.84
CA ASN A 31 -10.88 -2.90 17.15
C ASN A 31 -10.14 -2.38 15.92
N VAL A 32 -9.88 -3.23 14.92
CA VAL A 32 -9.29 -2.82 13.64
C VAL A 32 -10.40 -2.58 12.64
N VAL A 33 -10.40 -1.42 11.97
CA VAL A 33 -11.40 -1.10 10.93
C VAL A 33 -10.68 -0.62 9.68
N VAL A 34 -10.93 -1.31 8.57
CA VAL A 34 -10.52 -0.89 7.23
C VAL A 34 -11.73 -0.33 6.49
N LYS A 35 -11.57 0.85 5.91
CA LYS A 35 -12.55 1.43 4.98
C LYS A 35 -11.92 1.55 3.60
N PHE A 36 -12.66 1.16 2.58
CA PHE A 36 -12.28 1.27 1.19
C PHE A 36 -13.30 2.13 0.43
N TYR A 37 -12.80 2.99 -0.46
CA TYR A 37 -13.62 3.82 -1.34
C TYR A 37 -12.82 4.26 -2.58
N LEU A 38 -13.50 4.89 -3.52
CA LEU A 38 -12.86 5.53 -4.67
C LEU A 38 -12.78 7.04 -4.44
N ASP A 39 -11.57 7.59 -4.35
CA ASP A 39 -11.33 9.03 -4.37
C ASP A 39 -11.14 9.47 -5.81
N ASN A 40 -12.16 10.11 -6.40
CA ASN A 40 -12.11 10.53 -7.80
C ASN A 40 -11.68 9.38 -8.74
N SER A 41 -12.29 8.20 -8.58
CA SER A 41 -11.99 6.93 -9.29
C SER A 41 -10.66 6.24 -8.92
N LYS A 42 -9.91 6.74 -7.94
CA LYS A 42 -8.69 6.12 -7.40
C LYS A 42 -8.99 5.21 -6.21
N PRO A 43 -8.60 3.92 -6.24
CA PRO A 43 -8.74 3.02 -5.10
C PRO A 43 -8.02 3.58 -3.88
N THR A 44 -8.74 3.74 -2.77
CA THR A 44 -8.23 4.39 -1.56
C THR A 44 -8.71 3.64 -0.34
N TYR A 45 -7.82 3.44 0.65
CA TYR A 45 -8.18 2.86 1.93
C TYR A 45 -7.78 3.74 3.11
N THR A 46 -8.39 3.49 4.26
CA THR A 46 -7.96 3.98 5.57
C THR A 46 -7.95 2.82 6.57
N LEU A 47 -7.14 2.94 7.61
CA LEU A 47 -7.04 1.97 8.70
C LEU A 47 -7.17 2.69 10.05
N THR A 48 -8.02 2.19 10.93
CA THR A 48 -8.11 2.64 12.32
C THR A 48 -7.93 1.47 13.28
N TYR A 49 -7.40 1.75 14.46
CA TYR A 49 -7.27 0.81 15.57
C TYR A 49 -7.80 1.46 16.86
N LYS A 50 -8.79 0.85 17.50
CA LYS A 50 -9.46 1.37 18.70
C LYS A 50 -9.90 2.83 18.55
N GLY A 51 -10.45 3.16 17.39
CA GLY A 51 -10.92 4.51 17.04
C GLY A 51 -9.81 5.52 16.69
N LYS A 52 -8.53 5.14 16.79
CA LYS A 52 -7.39 5.99 16.39
C LYS A 52 -7.02 5.69 14.94
N THR A 53 -6.77 6.74 14.14
CA THR A 53 -6.25 6.56 12.78
C THR A 53 -4.83 5.98 12.82
N VAL A 54 -4.61 4.90 12.09
CA VAL A 54 -3.30 4.26 11.90
C VAL A 54 -2.74 4.65 10.53
N CYS A 55 -3.59 4.52 9.50
CA CYS A 55 -3.28 4.89 8.12
C CYS A 55 -4.33 5.89 7.62
N LYS A 56 -3.87 7.11 7.28
CA LYS A 56 -4.67 8.15 6.60
C LYS A 56 -5.09 7.66 5.20
N PRO A 57 -6.00 8.36 4.51
CA PRO A 57 -6.35 8.05 3.12
C PRO A 57 -5.12 7.77 2.28
N SER A 58 -5.01 6.53 1.80
CA SER A 58 -3.85 6.01 1.09
C SER A 58 -4.30 5.37 -0.21
N HIS A 59 -3.72 5.83 -1.32
CA HIS A 59 -4.06 5.33 -2.63
C HIS A 59 -3.42 3.96 -2.89
N LEU A 60 -4.08 3.18 -3.75
CA LEU A 60 -3.67 1.86 -4.20
C LEU A 60 -3.72 1.81 -5.72
N GLY A 61 -2.78 1.11 -6.33
CA GLY A 61 -2.75 0.91 -7.78
C GLY A 61 -1.35 0.61 -8.31
N LEU A 62 -1.26 0.42 -9.63
CA LEU A 62 -0.03 0.04 -10.30
C LEU A 62 0.19 0.86 -11.57
N THR A 63 1.42 1.36 -11.75
CA THR A 63 1.89 1.91 -13.03
C THR A 63 2.36 0.77 -13.91
N LEU A 64 1.87 0.71 -15.15
CA LEU A 64 2.19 -0.38 -16.09
C LEU A 64 3.15 0.09 -17.19
N ALA A 65 4.04 -0.79 -17.64
CA ALA A 65 4.91 -0.49 -18.77
C ALA A 65 4.11 -0.48 -20.08
N LYS A 66 4.26 0.58 -20.86
CA LYS A 66 3.76 0.70 -22.23
C LYS A 66 4.66 -0.10 -23.17
N ASP A 67 4.58 -1.42 -23.08
CA ASP A 67 5.43 -2.34 -23.81
C ASP A 67 4.68 -3.11 -24.91
N LYS A 68 5.38 -3.49 -25.98
CA LYS A 68 4.78 -4.25 -27.10
C LYS A 68 4.31 -5.65 -26.69
N HIS A 69 4.84 -6.20 -25.61
CA HIS A 69 4.50 -7.51 -25.06
C HIS A 69 3.37 -7.47 -24.04
N ALA A 70 2.93 -6.28 -23.61
CA ALA A 70 1.75 -6.14 -22.74
C ALA A 70 0.45 -6.40 -23.53
N SER A 71 -0.61 -6.78 -22.81
CA SER A 71 -1.92 -7.14 -23.40
C SER A 71 -2.53 -6.02 -24.23
N ASN A 72 -2.29 -4.76 -23.85
CA ASN A 72 -2.73 -3.58 -24.61
C ASN A 72 -1.57 -2.91 -25.38
N GLY A 73 -0.42 -3.57 -25.49
CA GLY A 73 0.74 -3.10 -26.23
C GLY A 73 1.19 -1.70 -25.80
N LYS A 74 1.61 -0.89 -26.78
CA LYS A 74 1.96 0.53 -26.55
C LYS A 74 0.79 1.43 -26.12
N LYS A 75 -0.44 0.91 -26.13
CA LYS A 75 -1.65 1.61 -25.65
C LYS A 75 -2.01 1.25 -24.20
N GLU A 76 -1.12 0.56 -23.49
CA GLU A 76 -1.34 0.22 -22.09
C GLU A 76 -1.56 1.48 -21.25
N GLN A 77 -2.49 1.38 -20.30
CA GLN A 77 -2.81 2.42 -19.32
C GLN A 77 -2.54 1.88 -17.93
N ASP A 78 -2.35 2.77 -16.97
CA ASP A 78 -2.07 2.39 -15.59
C ASP A 78 -3.31 1.81 -14.91
N LEU A 79 -3.10 1.06 -13.82
CA LEU A 79 -4.12 0.56 -12.91
C LEU A 79 -4.18 1.46 -11.67
N LEU A 80 -4.20 2.79 -11.86
CA LEU A 80 -4.19 3.79 -10.79
C LEU A 80 -5.55 4.45 -10.57
N ASP A 81 -6.33 4.63 -11.63
CA ASP A 81 -7.57 5.40 -11.62
C ASP A 81 -8.57 4.91 -12.68
N GLY A 82 -9.68 5.63 -12.83
CA GLY A 82 -10.72 5.30 -13.81
C GLY A 82 -11.52 4.05 -13.44
N PHE A 83 -11.50 3.68 -12.17
CA PHE A 83 -12.25 2.53 -11.66
C PHE A 83 -13.67 2.90 -11.26
N THR A 84 -14.54 1.90 -11.33
CA THR A 84 -15.81 1.83 -10.63
C THR A 84 -15.82 0.56 -9.76
N ILE A 85 -16.58 0.57 -8.67
CA ILE A 85 -16.78 -0.64 -7.86
C ILE A 85 -17.83 -1.49 -8.56
N ALA A 86 -17.43 -2.65 -9.06
CA ALA A 86 -18.33 -3.57 -9.77
C ALA A 86 -18.98 -4.60 -8.84
N ASP A 87 -18.28 -5.00 -7.78
CA ASP A 87 -18.78 -5.95 -6.77
C ASP A 87 -18.01 -5.80 -5.46
N THR A 88 -18.62 -6.20 -4.34
CA THR A 88 -17.97 -6.28 -3.03
C THR A 88 -18.47 -7.52 -2.29
N GLN A 89 -17.55 -8.40 -1.91
CA GLN A 89 -17.85 -9.63 -1.18
C GLN A 89 -17.17 -9.60 0.18
N THR A 90 -17.85 -10.11 1.19
CA THR A 90 -17.30 -10.28 2.54
C THR A 90 -17.39 -11.73 2.99
N SER A 91 -16.45 -12.15 3.81
CA SER A 91 -16.42 -13.48 4.42
C SER A 91 -15.66 -13.46 5.74
N THR A 92 -15.75 -14.55 6.50
CA THR A 92 -14.99 -14.76 7.73
C THR A 92 -14.29 -16.11 7.63
N PHE A 93 -13.10 -16.20 8.20
CA PHE A 93 -12.31 -17.42 8.29
C PHE A 93 -11.76 -17.57 9.70
N ASP A 94 -11.92 -18.75 10.30
CA ASP A 94 -11.43 -19.05 11.65
C ASP A 94 -11.01 -20.52 11.71
N GLU A 95 -9.73 -20.77 11.52
CA GLU A 95 -9.16 -22.12 11.58
C GLU A 95 -7.84 -22.12 12.33
N THR A 96 -7.48 -23.25 12.92
CA THR A 96 -6.19 -23.43 13.60
C THR A 96 -5.37 -24.47 12.88
N TRP A 97 -4.09 -24.18 12.66
CA TRP A 97 -3.15 -25.10 12.04
C TRP A 97 -1.90 -25.31 12.90
N THR A 98 -1.20 -26.41 12.66
CA THR A 98 0.04 -26.77 13.37
C THR A 98 1.22 -26.68 12.39
N PRO A 99 2.21 -25.80 12.63
CA PRO A 99 3.42 -25.79 11.81
C PRO A 99 4.26 -27.04 12.03
N VAL A 100 5.06 -27.41 11.01
CA VAL A 100 6.06 -28.48 11.13
C VAL A 100 7.09 -28.13 12.22
N TRP A 101 7.48 -26.85 12.27
CA TRP A 101 8.36 -26.26 13.28
C TRP A 101 8.01 -24.78 13.43
N GLY A 102 8.14 -24.21 14.64
CA GLY A 102 7.81 -22.81 14.88
C GLY A 102 7.89 -22.44 16.36
N GLN A 103 7.74 -21.15 16.65
CA GLN A 103 7.72 -20.63 18.02
C GLN A 103 6.51 -21.11 18.82
N TYR A 104 5.41 -21.47 18.13
CA TYR A 104 4.16 -21.93 18.72
C TYR A 104 3.76 -23.30 18.14
N LYS A 105 3.13 -24.13 18.98
CA LYS A 105 2.58 -25.42 18.56
C LYS A 105 1.36 -25.28 17.66
N ASN A 106 0.51 -24.30 17.91
CA ASN A 106 -0.72 -24.06 17.17
C ASN A 106 -0.80 -22.58 16.79
N VAL A 107 -1.20 -22.29 15.56
CA VAL A 107 -1.40 -20.94 15.04
C VAL A 107 -2.86 -20.83 14.59
N ARG A 108 -3.61 -19.93 15.24
CA ARG A 108 -4.96 -19.59 14.83
C ARG A 108 -4.91 -18.56 13.71
N ASN A 109 -5.67 -18.80 12.65
CA ASN A 109 -5.84 -17.90 11.52
C ASN A 109 -7.30 -17.44 11.52
N HIS A 110 -7.54 -16.28 12.13
CA HIS A 110 -8.88 -15.73 12.34
C HIS A 110 -8.97 -14.32 11.80
N TYR A 111 -9.75 -14.12 10.73
CA TYR A 111 -9.92 -12.82 10.10
C TYR A 111 -11.31 -12.66 9.49
N ASN A 112 -11.74 -11.41 9.35
CA ASN A 112 -12.78 -11.03 8.41
C ASN A 112 -12.13 -10.55 7.11
N GLU A 113 -12.77 -10.83 5.98
CA GLU A 113 -12.25 -10.54 4.64
C GLU A 113 -13.22 -9.66 3.87
N MET A 114 -12.67 -8.77 3.05
CA MET A 114 -13.40 -7.99 2.06
C MET A 114 -12.67 -8.05 0.72
N ALA A 115 -13.35 -8.46 -0.33
CA ALA A 115 -12.85 -8.47 -1.70
C ALA A 115 -13.64 -7.48 -2.54
N VAL A 116 -12.97 -6.45 -3.04
CA VAL A 116 -13.57 -5.39 -3.85
C VAL A 116 -13.16 -5.59 -5.30
N THR A 117 -14.13 -5.88 -6.18
CA THR A 117 -13.89 -5.99 -7.62
C THR A 117 -14.02 -4.61 -8.24
N LEU A 118 -12.94 -4.16 -8.87
CA LEU A 118 -12.84 -2.87 -9.54
C LEU A 118 -12.89 -3.06 -11.05
N ASP A 119 -13.76 -2.32 -11.72
CA ASP A 119 -13.85 -2.28 -13.19
C ASP A 119 -13.26 -0.98 -13.73
N GLN A 120 -12.23 -1.09 -14.58
CA GLN A 120 -11.66 0.03 -15.31
C GLN A 120 -12.30 0.11 -16.70
N THR A 121 -13.53 0.62 -16.76
CA THR A 121 -14.44 0.49 -17.91
C THR A 121 -13.82 0.95 -19.24
N LYS A 122 -13.01 2.02 -19.23
CA LYS A 122 -12.32 2.53 -20.43
C LYS A 122 -11.38 1.51 -21.08
N MET A 123 -10.75 0.65 -20.26
CA MET A 123 -9.85 -0.41 -20.72
C MET A 123 -10.55 -1.78 -20.80
N ASN A 124 -11.81 -1.86 -20.38
CA ASN A 124 -12.62 -3.08 -20.31
C ASN A 124 -11.86 -4.22 -19.59
N ARG A 125 -11.40 -3.93 -18.38
CA ARG A 125 -10.65 -4.87 -17.55
C ARG A 125 -10.94 -4.65 -16.06
N LYS A 126 -10.76 -5.72 -15.29
CA LYS A 126 -11.02 -5.75 -13.85
C LYS A 126 -9.78 -6.13 -13.06
N MET A 127 -9.72 -5.68 -11.81
CA MET A 127 -8.83 -6.21 -10.79
C MET A 127 -9.61 -6.35 -9.48
N VAL A 128 -9.12 -7.16 -8.56
CA VAL A 128 -9.69 -7.28 -7.22
C VAL A 128 -8.67 -6.77 -6.21
N ILE A 129 -9.11 -6.01 -5.23
CA ILE A 129 -8.32 -5.72 -4.03
C ILE A 129 -8.94 -6.51 -2.88
N ARG A 130 -8.15 -7.39 -2.26
CA ARG A 130 -8.60 -8.22 -1.14
C ARG A 130 -7.94 -7.75 0.13
N PHE A 131 -8.74 -7.52 1.17
CA PHE A 131 -8.34 -7.18 2.52
C PHE A 131 -8.66 -8.33 3.46
N ARG A 132 -7.73 -8.70 4.34
CA ARG A 132 -7.95 -9.56 5.52
C ARG A 132 -7.66 -8.76 6.77
N VAL A 133 -8.62 -8.69 7.68
CA VAL A 133 -8.54 -7.89 8.90
C VAL A 133 -8.57 -8.81 10.12
N TYR A 134 -7.48 -8.78 10.86
CA TYR A 134 -7.21 -9.52 12.09
C TYR A 134 -7.32 -8.58 13.29
N ASP A 135 -7.37 -9.11 14.51
CA ASP A 135 -7.46 -8.30 15.73
C ASP A 135 -6.20 -7.42 15.95
N GLU A 136 -5.06 -7.82 15.39
CA GLU A 136 -3.78 -7.14 15.50
C GLU A 136 -3.40 -6.26 14.30
N GLY A 137 -4.11 -6.37 13.17
CA GLY A 137 -3.75 -5.64 11.96
C GLY A 137 -4.54 -6.06 10.73
N MET A 138 -4.05 -5.69 9.55
CA MET A 138 -4.66 -6.07 8.28
C MET A 138 -3.59 -6.42 7.27
N GLY A 139 -3.97 -7.22 6.28
CA GLY A 139 -3.20 -7.43 5.08
C GLY A 139 -4.05 -7.17 3.84
N PHE A 140 -3.47 -6.61 2.79
CA PHE A 140 -4.14 -6.48 1.49
C PHE A 140 -3.28 -6.95 0.32
N ARG A 141 -3.92 -7.32 -0.78
CA ARG A 141 -3.25 -7.64 -2.04
C ARG A 141 -4.11 -7.31 -3.25
N TYR A 142 -3.47 -7.20 -4.41
CA TYR A 142 -4.16 -7.14 -5.70
C TYR A 142 -4.25 -8.54 -6.30
N GLU A 143 -5.39 -8.85 -6.90
CA GLU A 143 -5.64 -10.09 -7.65
C GLU A 143 -6.04 -9.71 -9.08
N PHE A 144 -5.47 -10.41 -10.05
CA PHE A 144 -5.64 -10.14 -11.46
C PHE A 144 -6.29 -11.35 -12.13
N PRO A 145 -7.63 -11.40 -12.22
CA PRO A 145 -8.33 -12.49 -12.91
C PRO A 145 -7.95 -12.56 -14.38
N GLN A 146 -7.91 -13.77 -14.93
CA GLN A 146 -7.73 -13.97 -16.36
C GLN A 146 -8.90 -13.38 -17.14
N GLN A 147 -8.59 -12.59 -18.17
CA GLN A 147 -9.59 -11.87 -18.95
C GLN A 147 -9.03 -11.38 -20.29
N LYS A 148 -9.90 -10.99 -21.23
CA LYS A 148 -9.50 -10.65 -22.60
C LYS A 148 -8.53 -9.46 -22.71
N LYS A 149 -8.62 -8.47 -21.81
CA LYS A 149 -7.87 -7.19 -21.87
C LYS A 149 -6.76 -7.05 -20.82
N LEU A 150 -6.49 -8.12 -20.07
CA LEU A 150 -5.40 -8.20 -19.09
C LEU A 150 -5.00 -9.67 -18.97
N ASN A 151 -3.94 -10.06 -19.70
CA ASN A 151 -3.30 -11.38 -19.61
C ASN A 151 -1.84 -11.22 -19.19
N TYR A 152 -0.99 -10.77 -20.11
CA TYR A 152 0.40 -10.40 -19.84
C TYR A 152 0.49 -8.89 -19.62
N PHE A 153 1.19 -8.48 -18.57
CA PHE A 153 1.49 -7.07 -18.31
C PHE A 153 2.77 -6.96 -17.50
N ILE A 154 3.38 -5.78 -17.55
CA ILE A 154 4.65 -5.51 -16.87
C ILE A 154 4.39 -4.37 -15.89
N ILE A 155 4.70 -4.59 -14.63
CA ILE A 155 4.61 -3.59 -13.57
C ILE A 155 5.88 -2.74 -13.64
N LYS A 156 5.69 -1.43 -13.78
CA LYS A 156 6.76 -0.44 -13.73
C LYS A 156 6.92 0.16 -12.33
N GLN A 157 5.80 0.28 -11.61
CA GLN A 157 5.79 0.72 -10.21
C GLN A 157 4.52 0.18 -9.55
N GLU A 158 4.64 -0.28 -8.32
CA GLU A 158 3.49 -0.44 -7.44
C GLU A 158 3.36 0.84 -6.61
N ASN A 159 2.15 1.41 -6.55
CA ASN A 159 1.87 2.69 -5.91
C ASN A 159 0.99 2.49 -4.67
N SER A 160 1.28 1.45 -3.88
CA SER A 160 0.60 1.18 -2.61
C SER A 160 1.08 2.15 -1.55
N GLN A 161 0.18 2.99 -1.04
CA GLN A 161 0.53 3.99 -0.03
C GLN A 161 0.23 3.56 1.39
N PHE A 162 1.00 4.12 2.32
CA PHE A 162 0.82 4.04 3.75
C PHE A 162 1.04 5.44 4.34
N ALA A 163 -0.02 6.24 4.34
CA ALA A 163 0.02 7.62 4.83
C ALA A 163 -0.04 7.67 6.37
N MET A 164 1.08 8.00 7.00
CA MET A 164 1.23 7.99 8.45
C MET A 164 0.50 9.17 9.11
N THR A 165 0.15 9.01 10.38
CA THR A 165 -0.54 10.05 11.15
C THR A 165 0.36 11.15 11.68
N GLY A 166 1.66 10.94 11.76
CA GLY A 166 2.63 11.92 12.26
C GLY A 166 4.07 11.53 11.98
N ASP A 167 4.98 12.30 12.56
CA ASP A 167 6.42 12.07 12.49
C ASP A 167 6.84 11.00 13.53
N HIS A 168 6.57 9.74 13.20
CA HIS A 168 6.74 8.62 14.12
C HIS A 168 8.22 8.32 14.40
N MET A 169 8.50 7.74 15.57
CA MET A 169 9.81 7.13 15.81
C MET A 169 9.89 5.82 15.01
N ALA A 170 10.98 5.59 14.29
CA ALA A 170 11.18 4.43 13.44
C ALA A 170 12.49 3.70 13.77
N TRP A 171 12.47 2.38 13.65
CA TRP A 171 13.65 1.52 13.66
C TRP A 171 13.82 0.93 12.27
N TRP A 172 14.89 1.33 11.58
CA TRP A 172 14.99 1.12 10.13
C TRP A 172 16.43 0.85 9.68
N ILE A 173 16.54 0.27 8.49
CA ILE A 173 17.77 0.15 7.71
C ILE A 173 17.53 0.72 6.31
N ALA A 174 18.60 1.16 5.66
CA ALA A 174 18.54 1.76 4.33
C ALA A 174 17.91 0.80 3.30
N GLY A 175 16.99 1.33 2.50
CA GLY A 175 16.39 0.64 1.37
C GLY A 175 17.43 0.34 0.31
N ASP A 176 17.70 -0.93 0.08
CA ASP A 176 18.80 -1.41 -0.75
C ASP A 176 18.36 -2.71 -1.44
N TYR A 177 18.67 -2.84 -2.73
CA TYR A 177 18.27 -3.99 -3.54
C TYR A 177 19.15 -5.23 -3.30
N ASP A 178 20.38 -5.05 -2.84
CA ASP A 178 21.40 -6.10 -2.84
C ASP A 178 21.77 -6.58 -1.43
N THR A 179 21.58 -5.76 -0.40
CA THR A 179 21.97 -6.13 0.98
C THR A 179 21.02 -5.60 2.04
N GLN A 180 20.91 -6.34 3.15
CA GLN A 180 20.25 -5.89 4.38
C GLN A 180 21.24 -5.70 5.55
N GLU A 181 22.54 -5.81 5.28
CA GLU A 181 23.62 -5.77 6.28
C GLU A 181 24.02 -4.32 6.64
N ASN A 182 23.05 -3.42 6.69
CA ASN A 182 23.24 -2.03 7.12
C ASN A 182 23.00 -1.91 8.63
N PRO A 183 23.76 -1.06 9.35
CA PRO A 183 23.51 -0.81 10.76
C PRO A 183 22.14 -0.16 10.97
N GLY A 184 21.34 -0.74 11.86
CA GLY A 184 20.04 -0.21 12.25
C GLY A 184 20.12 1.22 12.79
N GLN A 185 19.17 2.05 12.39
CA GLN A 185 18.99 3.41 12.88
C GLN A 185 17.72 3.52 13.72
N THR A 186 17.69 4.50 14.63
CA THR A 186 16.51 4.88 15.39
C THR A 186 16.36 6.38 15.32
N THR A 187 15.37 6.84 14.58
CA THR A 187 15.15 8.28 14.30
C THR A 187 13.67 8.56 14.12
N ARG A 188 13.30 9.85 14.12
CA ARG A 188 12.03 10.28 13.56
C ARG A 188 11.98 10.04 12.05
N LEU A 189 10.80 9.97 11.46
CA LEU A 189 10.62 9.86 10.01
C LEU A 189 11.25 11.05 9.28
N SER A 190 11.07 12.26 9.81
CA SER A 190 11.67 13.49 9.28
C SER A 190 13.20 13.52 9.29
N GLU A 191 13.83 12.71 10.14
CA GLU A 191 15.28 12.63 10.31
C GLU A 191 15.95 11.57 9.43
N ILE A 192 15.17 10.72 8.74
CA ILE A 192 15.69 9.64 7.89
C ILE A 192 16.65 10.19 6.84
N ARG A 193 16.24 11.23 6.09
CA ARG A 193 17.07 11.86 5.05
C ARG A 193 18.44 12.30 5.57
N GLY A 194 18.43 13.01 6.71
CA GLY A 194 19.65 13.52 7.34
C GLY A 194 20.54 12.40 7.90
N THR A 195 19.95 11.24 8.22
CA THR A 195 20.64 10.10 8.83
C THR A 195 21.06 9.02 7.82
N MET A 196 20.55 9.06 6.58
CA MET A 196 20.86 8.06 5.55
C MET A 196 22.36 7.88 5.32
N SER A 197 23.12 8.98 5.27
CA SER A 197 24.59 8.91 5.11
C SER A 197 25.26 8.15 6.27
N LYS A 198 24.75 8.29 7.49
CA LYS A 198 25.24 7.57 8.66
C LYS A 198 24.84 6.09 8.61
N CYS A 199 23.62 5.78 8.19
CA CYS A 199 23.16 4.40 7.99
C CYS A 199 24.05 3.64 7.00
N LEU A 200 24.52 4.33 5.96
CA LEU A 200 25.38 3.76 4.92
C LEU A 200 26.88 3.86 5.25
N ASN A 201 27.24 4.31 6.46
CA ASN A 201 28.62 4.63 6.89
C ASN A 201 29.40 5.54 5.91
N ARG A 202 28.69 6.40 5.17
CA ARG A 202 29.28 7.26 4.14
C ARG A 202 30.22 8.32 4.74
N PRO A 203 31.49 8.43 4.27
CA PRO A 203 32.40 9.48 4.66
C PRO A 203 31.81 10.85 4.40
N LYS A 204 32.10 11.78 5.30
CA LYS A 204 31.70 13.18 5.16
C LYS A 204 32.26 13.75 3.85
N GLY A 205 31.38 14.35 3.04
CA GLY A 205 31.75 15.05 1.80
C GLY A 205 31.59 14.23 0.51
N VAL A 206 31.35 12.91 0.59
CA VAL A 206 31.05 12.09 -0.60
C VAL A 206 29.58 12.27 -0.97
N LYS A 207 29.33 12.86 -2.14
CA LYS A 207 27.97 13.01 -2.69
C LYS A 207 27.57 11.73 -3.44
N SER A 208 26.28 11.39 -3.37
CA SER A 208 25.70 10.32 -4.20
C SER A 208 25.88 10.65 -5.68
N ASN A 209 26.31 9.69 -6.50
CA ASN A 209 26.44 9.87 -7.96
C ASN A 209 25.18 9.40 -8.72
N GLY A 210 24.10 9.06 -8.02
CA GLY A 210 22.90 8.44 -8.60
C GLY A 210 22.89 6.91 -8.47
N MET A 211 24.05 6.31 -8.22
CA MET A 211 24.22 5.07 -7.46
C MET A 211 24.85 5.48 -6.13
N LEU A 212 24.21 5.16 -5.02
CA LEU A 212 24.77 5.45 -3.70
C LEU A 212 25.89 4.43 -3.45
N ASP A 213 27.09 4.75 -3.94
CA ASP A 213 28.30 3.96 -3.70
C ASP A 213 28.37 3.61 -2.20
N ALA A 214 28.36 2.31 -1.88
CA ALA A 214 28.64 1.85 -0.52
C ALA A 214 29.91 2.53 -0.06
N VAL A 215 29.85 3.13 1.12
CA VAL A 215 31.06 3.24 1.88
C VAL A 215 30.85 2.51 3.19
N THR A 216 30.91 1.18 3.13
CA THR A 216 31.80 0.33 3.95
C THR A 216 31.44 -1.14 3.72
N GLY A 217 32.44 -2.02 3.63
CA GLY A 217 32.39 -3.46 3.97
C GLY A 217 31.56 -4.39 3.09
N ASN A 218 30.35 -3.98 2.66
CA ASN A 218 29.44 -4.83 1.91
C ASN A 218 29.93 -4.97 0.47
N SER A 219 29.98 -6.22 0.00
CA SER A 219 30.50 -6.54 -1.34
C SER A 219 29.53 -6.19 -2.47
N SER A 220 28.26 -5.90 -2.14
CA SER A 220 27.21 -5.50 -3.08
C SER A 220 26.20 -4.60 -2.37
N THR A 221 25.80 -3.49 -3.02
CA THR A 221 24.83 -2.50 -2.55
C THR A 221 24.20 -1.81 -3.74
N SER A 222 22.91 -1.48 -3.61
CA SER A 222 22.19 -0.61 -4.54
C SER A 222 21.09 0.14 -3.79
N VAL A 223 21.46 1.24 -3.12
CA VAL A 223 20.50 2.09 -2.40
C VAL A 223 19.76 3.00 -3.39
N PHE A 224 18.43 3.09 -3.25
CA PHE A 224 17.57 3.72 -4.27
C PHE A 224 17.05 5.12 -3.92
N SER A 225 17.12 5.54 -2.66
CA SER A 225 16.57 6.83 -2.20
C SER A 225 17.23 7.31 -0.92
N GLU A 226 17.31 8.63 -0.73
CA GLU A 226 17.74 9.24 0.54
C GLU A 226 16.74 9.03 1.68
N THR A 227 15.52 8.62 1.35
CA THR A 227 14.43 8.33 2.29
C THR A 227 13.85 6.93 2.10
N GLY A 228 14.58 6.07 1.38
CA GLY A 228 14.22 4.67 1.16
C GLY A 228 14.61 3.81 2.34
N VAL A 229 13.70 2.95 2.80
CA VAL A 229 13.92 2.00 3.89
C VAL A 229 13.44 0.61 3.50
N GLN A 230 14.02 -0.42 4.10
CA GLN A 230 13.53 -1.80 3.93
C GLN A 230 12.33 -2.08 4.83
N THR A 231 11.64 -3.17 4.53
CA THR A 231 10.66 -3.79 5.44
C THR A 231 11.27 -5.04 6.06
N SER A 232 10.87 -5.51 7.24
CA SER A 232 9.79 -5.05 8.12
C SER A 232 10.13 -3.73 8.82
N LEU A 233 9.38 -2.66 8.52
CA LEU A 233 9.60 -1.34 9.10
C LEU A 233 8.81 -1.22 10.40
N GLN A 234 9.53 -1.10 11.51
CA GLN A 234 8.93 -0.91 12.83
C GLN A 234 8.86 0.58 13.19
N MET A 235 7.71 1.01 13.69
CA MET A 235 7.45 2.37 14.16
C MET A 235 6.73 2.41 15.50
N LYS A 236 6.86 3.54 16.19
CA LYS A 236 6.10 3.90 17.38
C LYS A 236 5.57 5.34 17.22
N THR A 237 4.28 5.50 17.38
CA THR A 237 3.62 6.81 17.36
C THR A 237 3.73 7.51 18.71
N ASP A 238 3.62 8.83 18.74
CA ASP A 238 3.64 9.60 20.00
C ASP A 238 2.45 9.28 20.90
N ASP A 239 1.32 8.87 20.31
CA ASP A 239 0.11 8.48 21.03
C ASP A 239 0.08 6.98 21.42
N GLY A 240 1.23 6.29 21.30
CA GLY A 240 1.49 5.01 21.92
C GLY A 240 1.17 3.77 21.08
N LEU A 241 0.89 3.92 19.78
CA LEU A 241 0.71 2.78 18.87
C LEU A 241 2.07 2.27 18.39
N TYR A 242 2.17 0.95 18.26
CA TYR A 242 3.26 0.29 17.55
C TYR A 242 2.74 -0.14 16.18
N ILE A 243 3.44 0.24 15.12
CA ILE A 243 3.03 -0.02 13.74
C ILE A 243 4.17 -0.77 13.05
N ASN A 244 3.83 -1.82 12.34
CA ASN A 244 4.75 -2.56 11.50
C ASN A 244 4.22 -2.57 10.06
N ILE A 245 5.05 -2.21 9.08
CA ILE A 245 4.72 -2.34 7.66
C ILE A 245 5.66 -3.38 7.05
N HIS A 246 5.08 -4.40 6.42
CA HIS A 246 5.86 -5.47 5.79
C HIS A 246 5.13 -6.05 4.58
N GLU A 247 5.58 -7.21 4.12
CA GLU A 247 4.87 -8.01 3.13
C GLU A 247 4.86 -9.49 3.53
N ALA A 248 3.95 -10.25 2.95
CA ALA A 248 3.88 -11.70 3.15
C ALA A 248 3.63 -12.44 1.83
N ALA A 249 4.26 -13.62 1.71
CA ALA A 249 4.21 -14.46 0.50
C ALA A 249 4.76 -13.76 -0.76
N CYS A 250 5.99 -13.21 -0.67
CA CYS A 250 6.73 -12.71 -1.83
C CYS A 250 7.15 -13.88 -2.74
N ILE A 251 6.30 -14.20 -3.73
CA ILE A 251 6.44 -15.33 -4.65
C ILE A 251 6.15 -14.82 -6.06
N ASN A 252 7.05 -15.08 -7.01
CA ASN A 252 6.93 -14.62 -8.41
C ASN A 252 6.67 -13.10 -8.53
N TYR A 253 7.26 -12.32 -7.63
CA TYR A 253 7.10 -10.88 -7.53
C TYR A 253 8.39 -10.26 -6.98
N ALA A 254 8.62 -8.98 -7.25
CA ALA A 254 9.77 -8.26 -6.71
C ALA A 254 9.58 -7.90 -5.24
N THR A 255 10.68 -7.96 -4.48
CA THR A 255 10.72 -7.55 -3.08
C THR A 255 10.27 -6.10 -2.90
N MET A 256 9.51 -5.83 -1.84
CA MET A 256 9.03 -4.50 -1.50
C MET A 256 9.91 -3.81 -0.46
N HIS A 257 10.38 -2.62 -0.84
CA HIS A 257 10.89 -1.59 0.06
C HIS A 257 9.84 -0.48 0.23
N LEU A 258 10.14 0.52 1.06
CA LEU A 258 9.29 1.70 1.23
C LEU A 258 10.11 2.95 0.90
N ASN A 259 9.54 3.84 0.11
CA ASN A 259 10.10 5.17 -0.09
C ASN A 259 9.24 6.21 0.64
N LEU A 260 9.87 7.01 1.52
CA LEU A 260 9.17 8.02 2.31
C LEU A 260 9.14 9.36 1.59
N ASP A 261 7.94 9.91 1.41
CA ASP A 261 7.70 11.34 1.29
C ASP A 261 7.76 11.96 2.69
N ASP A 262 8.94 12.50 3.03
CA ASP A 262 9.26 13.07 4.34
C ASP A 262 8.62 14.44 4.60
N LYS A 263 7.90 15.00 3.62
CA LYS A 263 7.11 16.23 3.79
C LYS A 263 5.67 15.92 4.21
N ASN A 264 5.11 14.85 3.65
CA ASN A 264 3.71 14.46 3.90
C ASN A 264 3.56 13.25 4.83
N MET A 265 4.68 12.63 5.21
CA MET A 265 4.75 11.39 6.01
C MET A 265 3.98 10.24 5.35
N VAL A 266 4.20 10.07 4.04
CA VAL A 266 3.58 9.00 3.25
C VAL A 266 4.67 8.05 2.78
N PHE A 267 4.58 6.79 3.19
CA PHE A 267 5.35 5.74 2.55
C PHE A 267 4.62 5.26 1.30
N GLU A 268 5.37 5.02 0.23
CA GLU A 268 4.88 4.33 -0.96
C GLU A 268 5.73 3.09 -1.21
N SER A 269 5.10 1.99 -1.64
CA SER A 269 5.80 0.78 -2.03
C SER A 269 6.84 1.07 -3.10
N TRP A 270 8.04 0.51 -2.94
CA TRP A 270 9.13 0.64 -3.89
C TRP A 270 9.70 -0.74 -4.18
N LEU A 271 9.43 -1.26 -5.38
CA LEU A 271 9.83 -2.60 -5.75
C LEU A 271 11.29 -2.64 -6.24
N THR A 272 11.94 -3.78 -6.05
CA THR A 272 13.26 -4.03 -6.64
C THR A 272 13.15 -4.20 -8.17
N PRO A 273 13.89 -3.41 -8.98
CA PRO A 273 13.85 -3.53 -10.43
C PRO A 273 14.69 -4.71 -10.97
N ASP A 274 14.35 -5.17 -12.17
CA ASP A 274 15.19 -6.03 -13.00
C ASP A 274 16.32 -5.23 -13.68
N ALA A 275 17.15 -5.91 -14.45
CA ALA A 275 18.29 -5.32 -15.16
C ALA A 275 17.91 -4.23 -16.20
N VAL A 276 16.64 -4.11 -16.58
CA VAL A 276 16.15 -3.09 -17.52
C VAL A 276 15.19 -2.09 -16.86
N GLY A 277 15.05 -2.15 -15.53
CA GLY A 277 14.23 -1.22 -14.75
C GLY A 277 12.74 -1.59 -14.64
N ASN A 278 12.33 -2.79 -15.07
CA ASN A 278 10.97 -3.29 -14.86
C ASN A 278 10.87 -3.98 -13.50
N MET A 279 9.74 -3.86 -12.81
CA MET A 279 9.60 -4.43 -11.47
C MET A 279 9.13 -5.88 -11.51
N CYS A 280 8.08 -6.17 -12.29
CA CYS A 280 7.52 -7.52 -12.37
C CYS A 280 6.93 -7.81 -13.75
N TYR A 281 7.13 -9.02 -14.25
CA TYR A 281 6.41 -9.55 -15.43
C TYR A 281 5.30 -10.46 -14.95
N MET A 282 4.06 -10.09 -15.25
CA MET A 282 2.88 -10.75 -14.70
C MET A 282 2.09 -11.45 -15.81
N GLN A 283 1.56 -12.62 -15.49
CA GLN A 283 0.62 -13.36 -16.32
C GLN A 283 -0.60 -13.75 -15.50
N THR A 284 -1.80 -13.32 -15.91
CA THR A 284 -3.05 -13.70 -15.23
C THR A 284 -3.40 -15.19 -15.46
N PRO A 285 -4.06 -15.87 -14.51
CA PRO A 285 -4.42 -15.36 -13.19
C PRO A 285 -3.21 -15.30 -12.25
N CYS A 286 -3.02 -14.16 -11.58
CA CYS A 286 -1.91 -13.93 -10.65
C CYS A 286 -2.30 -12.93 -9.56
N ASN A 287 -1.49 -12.86 -8.50
CA ASN A 287 -1.68 -11.95 -7.38
C ASN A 287 -0.36 -11.27 -7.02
N THR A 288 -0.44 -10.11 -6.36
CA THR A 288 0.71 -9.58 -5.62
C THR A 288 0.90 -10.37 -4.31
N PRO A 289 2.07 -10.22 -3.67
CA PRO A 289 2.22 -10.50 -2.25
C PRO A 289 1.22 -9.68 -1.43
N TRP A 290 1.01 -10.10 -0.18
CA TRP A 290 0.27 -9.30 0.79
C TRP A 290 1.13 -8.13 1.28
N ARG A 291 0.50 -6.99 1.58
CA ARG A 291 1.06 -5.84 2.28
C ARG A 291 0.37 -5.69 3.62
#